data_AF-A0A4Q0IVM2-F1
#
_entry.id   AF-A0A4Q0IVM2-F1
#
_cell.length_a   1.000
_cell.length_b   1.000
_cell.length_c   1.000
_cell.angle_alpha   90.00
_cell.angle_beta   90.00
_cell.angle_gamma   90.00
#
_symmetry.space_group_name_H-M   'P 1'
#
loop_
_entity.id
_entity.type
_entity.pdbx_description
1 polymer ?
#
loop_
_entity_poly.entity_id
_entity_poly.type
_entity_poly.pdbx_seq_one_letter_code
_entity_poly.pdbx_strand_id
1 'polypeptide(L)'
;MTTISLQHLKSEASIETGYMTLYGEYGKRYNNRALNIPGYGWVPCSRKLQMNFTTSPDELMLVISEPDDEYIPVTSEIWVTRTNIVQDF
;
A
#
# COMPACT_ATOMS: atom_id res chain seq x y z
N MET A 1 2.25 -12.11 7.81
CA MET A 1 1.79 -11.19 6.73
C MET A 1 1.55 -11.92 5.40
N THR A 2 0.52 -11.52 4.66
CA THR A 2 0.26 -11.95 3.28
C THR A 2 0.58 -10.83 2.29
N THR A 3 1.18 -11.16 1.14
CA THR A 3 1.52 -10.16 0.11
C THR A 3 0.96 -10.54 -1.26
N ILE A 4 0.46 -9.55 -1.99
CA ILE A 4 -0.20 -9.71 -3.29
C ILE A 4 0.47 -8.77 -4.29
N SER A 5 1.07 -9.31 -5.35
CA SER A 5 1.63 -8.53 -6.45
C SER A 5 0.51 -7.83 -7.23
N LEU A 6 0.63 -6.53 -7.48
CA LEU A 6 -0.35 -5.78 -8.28
C LEU A 6 -0.10 -5.89 -9.79
N GLN A 7 0.93 -6.62 -10.23
CA GLN A 7 1.26 -6.81 -11.66
C GLN A 7 0.10 -7.37 -12.49
N HIS A 8 -0.81 -8.13 -11.89
CA HIS A 8 -1.99 -8.66 -12.58
C HIS A 8 -2.99 -7.56 -13.00
N LEU A 9 -2.91 -6.36 -12.41
CA LEU A 9 -3.76 -5.21 -12.73
C LEU A 9 -3.25 -4.41 -13.93
N LYS A 10 -2.16 -4.81 -14.60
CA LYS A 10 -1.60 -4.15 -15.80
C LYS A 10 -2.62 -3.88 -16.90
N SER A 11 -3.59 -4.78 -17.06
CA SER A 11 -4.63 -4.69 -18.09
C SER A 11 -5.95 -4.08 -17.59
N GLU A 12 -6.08 -3.88 -16.29
CA GLU A 12 -7.28 -3.33 -15.66
C GLU A 12 -7.08 -1.86 -15.27
N ALA A 13 -8.17 -1.18 -14.95
CA ALA A 13 -8.25 0.27 -14.78
C ALA A 13 -7.07 0.92 -14.03
N SER A 14 -6.77 2.17 -14.38
CA SER A 14 -5.66 2.93 -13.79
C SER A 14 -5.78 3.05 -12.27
N ILE A 15 -4.69 2.75 -11.55
CA ILE A 15 -4.58 3.01 -10.12
C ILE A 15 -4.61 4.53 -9.90
N GLU A 16 -5.63 5.01 -9.17
CA GLU A 16 -5.77 6.44 -8.86
C GLU A 16 -5.00 6.81 -7.59
N THR A 17 -4.65 8.08 -7.46
CA THR A 17 -3.92 8.60 -6.30
C THR A 17 -4.78 9.52 -5.46
N GLY A 18 -4.65 9.43 -4.15
CA GLY A 18 -5.40 10.27 -3.22
C GLY A 18 -4.81 10.25 -1.83
N TYR A 19 -5.65 10.55 -0.86
CA TYR A 19 -5.30 10.55 0.55
C TYR A 19 -6.41 9.91 1.39
N MET A 20 -6.02 9.29 2.49
CA MET A 20 -6.93 8.72 3.49
C MET A 20 -6.61 9.29 4.87
N THR A 21 -7.66 9.63 5.61
CA THR A 21 -7.51 9.89 7.05
C THR A 21 -7.56 8.56 7.78
N LEU A 22 -6.44 8.20 8.42
CA LEU A 22 -6.36 7.06 9.31
C LEU A 22 -6.34 7.52 10.77
N TYR A 23 -6.78 6.63 11.66
CA TYR A 23 -6.82 6.87 13.09
C TYR A 23 -5.89 5.88 13.77
N GLY A 24 -4.85 6.39 14.44
CA GLY A 24 -3.97 5.56 15.26
C GLY A 24 -4.52 5.35 16.66
N GLU A 25 -3.73 4.67 17.48
CA GLU A 25 -4.02 4.51 18.90
C GLU A 25 -4.29 5.87 19.56
N TYR A 26 -5.26 5.89 20.48
CA TYR A 26 -5.75 7.10 21.15
C TYR A 26 -6.48 8.11 20.24
N GLY A 27 -6.90 7.70 19.04
CA GLY A 27 -7.73 8.52 18.15
C GLY A 27 -6.96 9.60 17.39
N LYS A 28 -5.62 9.54 17.40
CA LYS A 28 -4.78 10.49 16.66
C LYS A 28 -5.00 10.33 15.15
N ARG A 29 -5.22 11.45 14.46
CA ARG A 29 -5.49 11.50 13.02
C ARG A 29 -4.20 11.59 12.22
N TYR A 30 -4.12 10.78 11.16
CA TYR A 30 -3.01 10.76 10.21
C TYR A 30 -3.55 10.91 8.80
N ASN A 31 -3.07 11.90 8.06
CA ASN A 31 -3.36 11.99 6.64
C ASN A 31 -2.29 11.21 5.88
N ASN A 32 -2.67 10.07 5.29
CA ASN A 32 -1.76 9.18 4.58
C ASN A 32 -2.04 9.24 3.07
N ARG A 33 -1.01 9.21 2.24
CA ARG A 33 -1.18 9.06 0.80
C ARG A 33 -1.79 7.69 0.53
N ALA A 34 -2.70 7.59 -0.43
CA ALA A 34 -3.39 6.35 -0.73
C ALA A 34 -3.50 6.12 -2.24
N LEU A 35 -3.69 4.86 -2.61
CA LEU A 35 -3.97 4.43 -3.96
C LEU A 35 -5.36 3.78 -4.02
N ASN A 36 -6.15 4.11 -5.03
CA ASN A 36 -7.40 3.40 -5.32
C ASN A 36 -7.06 2.20 -6.20
N ILE A 37 -7.03 1.01 -5.60
CA ILE A 37 -6.59 -0.22 -6.27
C ILE A 37 -7.85 -0.99 -6.70
N PRO A 38 -8.03 -1.30 -7.99
CA PRO A 38 -9.13 -2.14 -8.47
C PRO A 38 -9.29 -3.42 -7.64
N GLY A 39 -10.51 -3.68 -7.18
CA GLY A 39 -10.83 -4.84 -6.33
C GLY A 39 -10.53 -4.66 -4.82
N TYR A 40 -9.75 -3.66 -4.42
CA TYR A 40 -9.39 -3.40 -3.01
C TYR A 40 -9.83 -2.02 -2.50
N GLY A 41 -10.13 -1.08 -3.40
CA GLY A 41 -10.51 0.30 -3.05
C GLY A 41 -9.32 1.14 -2.61
N TRP A 42 -9.58 2.16 -1.78
CA TRP A 42 -8.54 3.05 -1.26
C TRP A 42 -7.68 2.35 -0.21
N VAL A 43 -6.38 2.23 -0.49
CA VAL A 43 -5.40 1.56 0.36
C VAL A 43 -4.27 2.54 0.70
N PRO A 44 -3.91 2.72 1.97
CA PRO A 44 -2.87 3.67 2.36
C PRO A 44 -1.47 3.19 1.97
N CYS A 45 -0.61 4.12 1.63
CA CYS A 45 0.78 3.86 1.24
C CYS A 45 1.67 3.70 2.47
N SER A 46 2.55 2.70 2.44
CA SER A 46 3.63 2.61 3.42
C SER A 46 4.62 3.78 3.27
N ARG A 47 5.40 4.02 4.33
CA ARG A 47 6.43 5.09 4.33
C ARG A 47 7.40 4.98 3.15
N LYS A 48 7.80 3.75 2.77
CA LYS A 48 8.71 3.49 1.63
C LYS A 48 8.11 4.01 0.31
N LEU A 49 6.83 3.72 0.07
CA LEU A 49 6.15 4.17 -1.14
C LEU A 49 5.86 5.67 -1.12
N GLN A 50 5.65 6.27 0.05
CA GLN A 50 5.52 7.73 0.15
C GLN A 50 6.81 8.46 -0.28
N MET A 51 7.98 7.92 0.07
CA MET A 51 9.29 8.51 -0.29
C MET A 51 9.67 8.28 -1.76
N ASN A 52 9.29 7.14 -2.33
CA ASN A 52 9.53 6.82 -3.73
C ASN A 52 8.22 6.44 -4.41
N PHE A 53 7.40 7.43 -4.74
CA PHE A 53 6.02 7.18 -5.17
C PHE A 53 5.90 6.68 -6.62
N THR A 54 4.93 5.80 -6.87
CA THR A 54 4.52 5.33 -8.20
C THR A 54 3.06 4.86 -8.15
N THR A 55 2.41 4.83 -9.31
CA THR A 55 1.13 4.16 -9.56
C THR A 55 1.27 2.95 -10.48
N SER A 56 2.50 2.61 -10.89
CA SER A 56 2.79 1.47 -11.76
C SER A 56 2.51 0.16 -11.03
N PRO A 57 1.55 -0.67 -11.47
CA PRO A 57 1.24 -1.93 -10.80
C PRO A 57 2.44 -2.89 -10.73
N ASP A 58 3.40 -2.76 -11.65
CA ASP A 58 4.63 -3.56 -11.75
C ASP A 58 5.53 -3.45 -10.55
N GLU A 59 5.51 -2.26 -9.97
CA GLU A 59 6.39 -1.81 -8.91
C GLU A 59 5.68 -1.82 -7.55
N LEU A 60 4.43 -2.29 -7.51
CA LEU A 60 3.57 -2.25 -6.33
C LEU A 60 3.16 -3.64 -5.85
N MET A 61 3.07 -3.76 -4.54
CA MET A 61 2.49 -4.92 -3.87
C MET A 61 1.56 -4.43 -2.75
N LEU A 62 0.45 -5.14 -2.59
CA LEU A 62 -0.47 -4.98 -1.48
C LEU A 62 -0.05 -5.94 -0.37
N VAL A 63 -0.07 -5.46 0.87
CA VAL A 63 0.28 -6.21 2.05
C VAL A 63 -0.92 -6.22 2.98
N ILE A 64 -1.24 -7.42 3.48
CA ILE A 64 -2.30 -7.66 4.46
C ILE A 64 -1.60 -8.21 5.71
N SER A 65 -1.71 -7.47 6.81
CA SER A 65 -1.21 -7.89 8.10
C SER A 65 -1.97 -9.10 8.62
N GLU A 66 -1.23 -9.96 9.29
CA GLU A 66 -1.77 -11.01 10.15
C GLU A 66 -1.77 -10.53 11.62
N PRO A 67 -2.62 -11.09 12.49
CA PRO A 67 -2.76 -10.65 13.88
C PRO A 67 -1.45 -10.66 14.69
N ASP A 68 -0.51 -11.52 14.31
CA ASP A 68 0.76 -11.74 15.02
C ASP A 68 1.94 -10.99 14.36
N ASP A 69 1.69 -10.11 13.37
CA ASP A 69 2.76 -9.34 12.74
C ASP A 69 3.35 -8.31 13.71
N GLU A 70 4.66 -8.42 13.95
CA GLU A 70 5.40 -7.54 14.88
C GLU A 70 5.46 -6.06 14.43
N TYR A 71 5.22 -5.77 13.15
CA TYR A 71 5.35 -4.44 12.59
C TYR A 71 4.36 -4.12 11.48
N ILE A 72 3.58 -3.06 11.67
CA ILE A 72 2.67 -2.49 10.68
C ILE A 72 3.12 -1.04 10.38
N PRO A 73 3.53 -0.71 9.14
CA PRO A 73 4.12 0.60 8.82
C PRO A 73 3.10 1.74 8.78
N VAL A 74 1.81 1.41 8.86
CA VAL A 74 0.68 2.34 8.86
C VAL A 74 -0.34 1.86 9.89
N THR A 75 -1.30 2.72 10.23
CA THR A 75 -2.38 2.37 11.18
C THR A 75 -3.52 1.57 10.51
N SER A 76 -3.19 0.74 9.53
CA SER A 76 -4.13 -0.03 8.71
C SER A 76 -3.54 -1.41 8.47
N GLU A 77 -4.34 -2.45 8.64
CA GLU A 77 -3.95 -3.84 8.40
C GLU A 77 -3.74 -4.12 6.91
N ILE A 78 -4.25 -3.27 6.02
CA ILE A 78 -4.00 -3.31 4.59
C ILE A 78 -3.23 -2.07 4.16
N TRP A 79 -2.13 -2.26 3.43
CA TRP A 79 -1.34 -1.15 2.88
C TRP A 79 -0.63 -1.54 1.59
N VAL A 80 -0.27 -0.53 0.82
CA VAL A 80 0.46 -0.70 -0.43
C VAL A 80 1.89 -0.23 -0.28
N THR A 81 2.83 -1.00 -0.83
CA THR A 81 4.25 -0.66 -0.82
C THR A 81 4.92 -0.98 -2.14
N ARG A 82 6.19 -0.57 -2.27
CA ARG A 82 7.04 -0.93 -3.39
C ARG A 82 7.38 -2.41 -3.33
N THR A 83 7.39 -3.09 -4.47
CA THR A 83 7.98 -4.43 -4.55
C THR A 83 9.45 -4.36 -4.08
N ASN A 84 9.89 -5.38 -3.35
CA ASN A 84 11.29 -5.53 -2.95
C ASN A 84 12.14 -6.14 -4.08
N ILE A 85 11.71 -6.05 -5.34
CA ILE A 85 12.50 -6.52 -6.47
C ILE A 85 13.64 -5.52 -6.66
N VAL A 86 14.75 -5.76 -5.96
CA VAL A 86 16.05 -5.32 -6.41
C VAL A 86 16.32 -6.16 -7.66
N GLN A 87 16.16 -5.60 -8.85
CA GLN A 87 16.77 -6.19 -10.03
C GLN A 87 18.27 -5.94 -9.90
N ASP A 88 18.96 -6.83 -9.20
CA ASP A 88 20.40 -6.97 -9.37
C ASP A 88 20.61 -7.49 -10.80
N PHE A 89 21.15 -6.63 -11.66
CA PHE A 89 21.63 -6.98 -13.00
C PHE A 89 23.08 -7.47 -12.93
#